data_AF-A0A416SN81-F1
#
_entry.id   AF-A0A416SN81-F1
#
_cell.length_a   1.000
_cell.length_b   1.000
_cell.length_c   1.000
_cell.angle_alpha   90.00
_cell.angle_beta   90.00
_cell.angle_gamma   90.00
#
_symmetry.space_group_name_H-M   'P 1'
#
loop_
_entity.id
_entity.type
_entity.pdbx_description
1 polymer ?
#
loop_
_entity_poly.entity_id
_entity_poly.type
_entity_poly.pdbx_seq_one_letter_code
_entity_poly.pdbx_strand_id
1 'polypeptide(L)'
;MKNLTEKKKKAKKMINRISSITAGAAMATMLYTTNVYASGAEVVTAPLNNLKNLVIAIIGAVGVIILAKNVMEFAQSYQQQDSSSMNSAIKGIVAGLIMAGISTVLTFLGIS
;
A
#
# COMPACT_ATOMS: atom_id res chain seq x y z
N MET A 1 31.80 -8.63 -11.63
CA MET A 1 31.01 -7.39 -11.44
C MET A 1 29.91 -7.16 -12.50
N LYS A 2 30.10 -7.46 -13.80
CA LYS A 2 29.08 -7.27 -14.86
C LYS A 2 27.73 -7.98 -14.65
N ASN A 3 27.74 -9.18 -14.05
CA ASN A 3 26.51 -9.98 -13.83
C ASN A 3 25.57 -9.39 -12.76
N LEU A 4 26.08 -8.62 -11.79
CA LEU A 4 25.23 -7.97 -10.78
C LEU A 4 24.50 -6.76 -11.37
N THR A 5 25.14 -6.01 -12.25
CA THR A 5 24.56 -4.81 -12.88
C THR A 5 23.40 -5.18 -13.80
N GLU A 6 23.54 -6.26 -14.58
CA GLU A 6 22.48 -6.79 -15.45
C GLU A 6 21.28 -7.33 -14.66
N LYS A 7 21.52 -8.05 -13.55
CA LYS A 7 20.44 -8.49 -12.65
C LYS A 7 19.67 -7.32 -12.05
N LYS A 8 20.35 -6.26 -11.60
CA LYS A 8 19.71 -5.04 -11.09
C LYS A 8 18.89 -4.30 -12.15
N LYS A 9 19.37 -4.26 -13.39
CA LYS A 9 18.66 -3.62 -14.52
C LYS A 9 17.39 -4.38 -14.89
N LYS A 10 17.44 -5.72 -14.91
CA LYS A 10 16.25 -6.58 -15.10
C LYS A 10 15.24 -6.44 -13.96
N ALA A 11 15.69 -6.43 -12.71
CA ALA A 11 14.82 -6.23 -11.55
C ALA A 11 14.13 -4.85 -11.58
N LYS A 12 14.86 -3.78 -11.89
CA LYS A 12 14.29 -2.43 -12.03
C LYS A 12 13.26 -2.35 -13.15
N LYS A 13 13.51 -3.01 -14.29
CA LYS A 13 12.55 -3.08 -15.41
C LYS A 13 11.30 -3.88 -15.07
N MET A 14 11.43 -4.94 -14.26
CA MET A 14 10.31 -5.73 -13.76
C MET A 14 9.46 -4.95 -12.76
N ILE A 15 10.09 -4.26 -11.79
CA ILE A 15 9.39 -3.40 -10.82
C ILE A 15 8.61 -2.28 -11.54
N ASN A 16 9.20 -1.63 -12.54
CA ASN A 16 8.52 -0.58 -13.32
C ASN A 16 7.34 -1.10 -14.15
N ARG A 17 7.41 -2.35 -14.62
CA ARG A 17 6.28 -2.99 -15.33
C ARG A 17 5.17 -3.34 -14.37
N ILE A 18 5.50 -3.89 -13.21
CA ILE A 18 4.51 -4.22 -12.18
C ILE A 18 3.82 -2.94 -11.71
N SER A 19 4.55 -1.86 -11.42
CA SER A 19 3.94 -0.60 -11.03
C SER A 19 3.02 -0.02 -12.11
N SER A 20 3.42 -0.08 -13.39
CA SER A 20 2.55 0.37 -14.49
C SER A 20 1.31 -0.48 -14.69
N ILE A 21 1.39 -1.79 -14.45
CA ILE A 21 0.25 -2.71 -14.57
C ILE A 21 -0.71 -2.49 -13.40
N THR A 22 -0.19 -2.33 -12.17
CA THR A 22 -1.02 -2.02 -10.99
C THR A 22 -1.72 -0.67 -11.15
N ALA A 23 -1.02 0.36 -11.66
CA ALA A 23 -1.61 1.65 -11.95
C ALA A 23 -2.69 1.57 -13.06
N GLY A 24 -2.40 0.84 -14.14
CA GLY A 24 -3.36 0.65 -15.24
C GLY A 24 -4.62 -0.13 -14.81
N ALA A 25 -4.45 -1.16 -13.98
CA ALA A 25 -5.57 -1.92 -13.41
C ALA A 25 -6.42 -1.04 -12.47
N ALA A 26 -5.80 -0.24 -11.61
CA ALA A 26 -6.51 0.70 -10.74
C ALA A 26 -7.27 1.77 -11.55
N MET A 27 -6.70 2.27 -12.65
CA MET A 27 -7.37 3.23 -13.51
C MET A 27 -8.57 2.60 -14.24
N ALA A 28 -8.42 1.36 -14.70
CA ALA A 28 -9.50 0.63 -15.36
C ALA A 28 -10.67 0.36 -14.42
N THR A 29 -10.43 -0.04 -13.17
CA THR A 29 -11.51 -0.27 -12.19
C THR A 29 -12.27 1.02 -11.86
N MET A 30 -11.60 2.17 -11.85
CA MET A 30 -12.24 3.47 -11.64
C MET A 30 -13.13 3.89 -12.82
N LEU A 31 -12.76 3.53 -14.07
CA LEU A 31 -13.51 3.90 -15.27
C LEU A 31 -14.77 3.04 -15.53
N TYR A 32 -14.89 1.87 -14.89
CA TYR A 32 -16.00 0.93 -15.10
C TYR A 32 -17.09 0.94 -14.00
N THR A 33 -17.08 1.90 -13.06
CA THR A 33 -18.13 1.99 -12.04
C THR A 33 -19.41 2.62 -12.62
N THR A 34 -20.37 1.79 -13.03
CA THR A 34 -21.71 2.25 -13.38
C THR A 34 -22.54 2.37 -12.10
N ASN A 35 -22.98 3.58 -11.74
CA ASN A 35 -23.83 3.80 -10.56
C ASN A 35 -25.23 3.21 -10.80
N VAL A 36 -25.59 2.14 -10.08
CA VAL A 36 -26.93 1.54 -10.12
C VAL A 36 -27.72 2.03 -8.91
N TYR A 37 -28.72 2.87 -9.13
CA TYR A 37 -29.61 3.39 -8.08
C TYR A 37 -30.71 2.35 -7.78
N ALA A 38 -30.48 1.47 -6.81
CA ALA A 38 -31.47 0.53 -6.32
C ALA A 38 -32.19 1.09 -5.08
N SER A 39 -33.46 1.46 -5.24
CA SER A 39 -34.37 1.78 -4.12
C SER A 39 -34.53 0.54 -3.22
N GLY A 40 -34.25 0.66 -1.91
CA GLY A 40 -34.40 -0.42 -0.92
C GLY A 40 -33.14 -1.25 -0.64
N ALA A 41 -31.99 -0.90 -1.20
CA ALA A 41 -30.73 -1.62 -0.96
C ALA A 41 -30.14 -1.40 0.46
N GLU A 42 -30.67 -0.48 1.26
CA GLU A 42 -30.16 -0.13 2.60
C GLU A 42 -30.00 -1.32 3.54
N VAL A 43 -30.91 -2.29 3.47
CA VAL A 43 -30.88 -3.52 4.27
C VAL A 43 -29.64 -4.37 3.98
N VAL A 44 -29.14 -4.31 2.74
CA VAL A 44 -27.95 -5.05 2.30
C VAL A 44 -26.70 -4.19 2.20
N THR A 45 -26.81 -2.87 2.00
CA THR A 45 -25.66 -1.97 1.90
C THR A 45 -25.12 -1.56 3.27
N ALA A 46 -25.95 -1.47 4.31
CA ALA A 46 -25.47 -1.11 5.66
C ALA A 46 -24.48 -2.13 6.25
N PRO A 47 -24.72 -3.45 6.22
CA PRO A 47 -23.73 -4.45 6.64
C PRO A 47 -22.45 -4.43 5.79
N LEU A 48 -22.59 -4.20 4.48
CA LEU A 48 -21.46 -4.14 3.55
C LEU A 48 -20.57 -2.92 3.84
N ASN A 49 -21.17 -1.76 4.17
CA ASN A 49 -20.43 -0.55 4.55
C ASN A 49 -19.66 -0.74 5.86
N ASN A 50 -20.24 -1.45 6.84
CA ASN A 50 -19.54 -1.79 8.08
C ASN A 50 -18.36 -2.75 7.83
N LEU A 51 -18.54 -3.75 6.96
CA LEU A 51 -17.46 -4.65 6.55
C LEU A 51 -16.33 -3.89 5.83
N LYS A 52 -16.67 -2.99 4.90
CA LYS A 52 -15.71 -2.10 4.23
C LYS A 52 -14.91 -1.27 5.22
N ASN A 53 -15.60 -0.60 6.15
CA ASN A 53 -14.94 0.23 7.17
C ASN A 53 -14.05 -0.61 8.09
N LEU A 54 -14.50 -1.81 8.47
CA LEU A 54 -13.70 -2.75 9.25
C LEU A 54 -12.43 -3.17 8.51
N VAL A 55 -12.53 -3.51 7.21
CA VAL A 55 -11.39 -3.91 6.39
C VAL A 55 -10.39 -2.76 6.23
N ILE A 56 -10.86 -1.54 5.97
CA ILE A 56 -10.00 -0.34 5.89
C ILE A 56 -9.29 -0.09 7.23
N ALA A 57 -10.00 -0.25 8.35
CA ALA A 57 -9.42 -0.10 9.68
C ALA A 57 -8.32 -1.16 9.96
N ILE A 58 -8.53 -2.41 9.55
CA ILE A 58 -7.51 -3.48 9.68
C ILE A 58 -6.28 -3.17 8.83
N ILE A 59 -6.45 -2.72 7.58
CA ILE A 59 -5.34 -2.34 6.69
C ILE A 59 -4.52 -1.20 7.31
N GLY A 60 -5.19 -0.17 7.84
CA GLY A 60 -4.55 0.93 8.55
C GLY A 60 -3.75 0.45 9.76
N ALA A 61 -4.34 -0.41 10.60
CA ALA A 61 -3.68 -0.95 11.79
C ALA A 61 -2.43 -1.79 11.44
N VAL A 62 -2.53 -2.66 10.43
CA VAL A 62 -1.39 -3.45 9.94
C VAL A 62 -0.28 -2.54 9.38
N GLY A 63 -0.64 -1.48 8.65
CA GLY A 63 0.32 -0.50 8.13
C GLY A 63 1.15 0.18 9.23
N VAL A 64 0.51 0.56 10.35
CA VAL A 64 1.18 1.15 11.51
C VAL A 64 2.11 0.14 12.21
N ILE A 65 1.70 -1.13 12.33
CA ILE A 65 2.53 -2.19 12.92
C ILE A 65 3.80 -2.42 12.08
N ILE A 66 3.65 -2.48 10.75
CA ILE A 66 4.79 -2.62 9.82
C ILE A 66 5.74 -1.43 9.96
N LEU A 67 5.21 -0.21 10.10
CA LEU A 67 6.00 0.98 10.38
C LEU A 67 6.85 0.83 11.64
N ALA A 68 6.21 0.47 12.74
CA ALA A 68 6.86 0.33 14.03
C ALA A 68 8.03 -0.67 13.94
N LYS A 69 7.81 -1.82 13.30
CA LYS A 69 8.87 -2.83 13.13
C LYS A 69 10.06 -2.32 12.31
N ASN A 70 9.81 -1.64 11.19
CA ASN A 70 10.89 -1.14 10.34
C ASN A 70 11.60 0.09 10.94
N VAL A 71 10.91 0.91 11.76
CA VAL A 71 11.56 2.00 12.52
C VAL A 71 12.47 1.45 13.62
N MET A 72 12.07 0.37 14.30
CA MET A 72 12.90 -0.29 15.30
C MET A 72 14.18 -0.89 14.68
N GLU A 73 14.06 -1.56 13.52
CA GLU A 73 15.22 -2.07 12.76
C GLU A 73 16.10 -0.93 12.20
N PHE A 74 15.51 0.19 11.80
CA PHE A 74 16.25 1.39 11.36
C PHE A 74 17.10 1.98 12.50
N ALA A 75 16.56 2.06 13.72
CA ALA A 75 17.30 2.59 14.88
C ALA A 75 18.49 1.69 15.29
N GLN A 76 18.33 0.37 15.21
CA GLN A 76 19.40 -0.57 15.52
C GLN A 76 20.49 -0.61 14.44
N SER A 77 20.11 -0.55 13.17
CA SER A 77 21.06 -0.50 12.05
C SER A 77 21.80 0.84 11.91
N TYR A 78 21.22 1.94 12.42
CA TYR A 78 21.87 3.25 12.45
C TYR A 78 23.15 3.27 13.30
N GLN A 79 23.14 2.61 14.46
CA GLN A 79 24.31 2.55 15.34
C GLN A 79 25.41 1.59 14.85
N GLN A 80 25.07 0.61 14.02
CA GLN A 80 26.03 -0.38 13.49
C GLN A 80 26.60 0.00 12.12
N GLN A 81 26.24 1.17 11.56
CA GLN A 81 26.66 1.62 10.22
C GLN A 81 26.37 0.63 9.08
N ASP A 82 25.48 -0.34 9.31
CA ASP A 82 25.16 -1.37 8.33
C ASP A 82 24.14 -0.83 7.31
N SER A 83 24.70 -0.17 6.30
CA SER A 83 23.97 0.56 5.26
C SER A 83 22.97 -0.31 4.49
N SER A 84 23.17 -1.64 4.51
CA SER A 84 22.32 -2.61 3.83
C SER A 84 20.98 -2.82 4.56
N SER A 85 21.03 -2.99 5.89
CA SER A 85 19.86 -3.14 6.77
C SER A 85 19.07 -1.84 6.87
N MET A 86 19.77 -0.70 6.93
CA MET A 86 19.14 0.62 6.96
C MET A 86 18.30 0.91 5.69
N ASN A 87 18.81 0.51 4.52
CA ASN A 87 18.14 0.78 3.24
C ASN A 87 16.93 -0.14 3.00
N SER A 88 16.90 -1.33 3.60
CA SER A 88 15.71 -2.18 3.66
C SER A 88 14.68 -1.65 4.66
N ALA A 89 15.12 -1.18 5.83
CA ALA A 89 14.25 -0.57 6.82
C ALA A 89 13.55 0.68 6.29
N ILE A 90 14.26 1.57 5.58
CA ILE A 90 13.66 2.75 4.92
C ILE A 90 12.56 2.33 3.93
N LYS A 91 12.76 1.28 3.14
CA LYS A 91 11.73 0.80 2.20
C LYS A 91 10.50 0.28 2.93
N GLY A 92 10.68 -0.40 4.06
CA GLY A 92 9.58 -0.84 4.90
C GLY A 92 8.82 0.32 5.56
N ILE A 93 9.53 1.38 5.98
CA ILE A 93 8.91 2.62 6.47
C ILE A 93 8.07 3.28 5.38
N VAL A 94 8.60 3.45 4.17
CA VAL A 94 7.85 4.08 3.07
C VAL A 94 6.62 3.24 2.69
N ALA A 95 6.76 1.92 2.63
CA ALA A 95 5.64 1.03 2.32
C ALA A 95 4.54 1.08 3.40
N GLY A 96 4.91 1.06 4.68
CA GLY A 96 3.93 1.13 5.76
C GLY A 96 3.26 2.51 5.85
N LEU A 97 3.93 3.60 5.47
CA LEU A 97 3.34 4.95 5.47
C LEU A 97 2.22 5.04 4.44
N ILE A 98 2.43 4.45 3.26
CA ILE A 98 1.40 4.34 2.23
C ILE A 98 0.25 3.50 2.76
N MET A 99 0.52 2.36 3.40
CA MET A 99 -0.52 1.47 3.92
C MET A 99 -1.35 2.10 5.06
N ALA A 100 -0.70 2.82 5.97
CA ALA A 100 -1.36 3.54 7.06
C ALA A 100 -2.14 4.77 6.56
N GLY A 101 -1.68 5.39 5.46
CA GLY A 101 -2.32 6.57 4.85
C GLY A 101 -3.46 6.25 3.89
N ILE A 102 -3.69 5.00 3.50
CA ILE A 102 -4.79 4.65 2.58
C ILE A 102 -6.15 5.05 3.14
N SER A 103 -6.36 4.88 4.45
CA SER A 103 -7.60 5.30 5.11
C SER A 103 -7.85 6.79 5.00
N THR A 104 -6.83 7.63 5.20
CA THR A 104 -6.97 9.09 5.09
C THR A 104 -7.17 9.56 3.65
N VAL A 105 -6.53 8.91 2.67
CA VAL A 105 -6.73 9.19 1.24
C VAL A 105 -8.14 8.80 0.79
N LEU A 106 -8.68 7.66 1.24
CA LEU A 106 -10.05 7.24 0.93
C LEU A 106 -11.09 8.20 1.52
N THR A 107 -10.84 8.73 2.73
CA THR A 107 -11.66 9.79 3.32
C THR A 107 -11.58 11.09 2.53
N PHE A 108 -10.38 11.48 2.07
CA PHE A 108 -10.20 12.68 1.24
C PHE A 108 -10.89 12.57 -0.12
N LEU A 109 -10.99 11.37 -0.69
CA LEU A 109 -11.65 11.10 -1.98
C LEU A 109 -13.18 10.94 -1.86
N GLY A 110 -13.75 11.04 -0.65
CA GLY A 110 -15.20 10.92 -0.44
C GLY A 110 -15.75 9.50 -0.61
N ILE A 111 -14.88 8.48 -0.58
CA ILE A 111 -15.25 7.06 -0.72
C ILE A 111 -15.34 6.41 0.67
N SER A 112 -15.68 7.18 1.71
CA SER A 112 -15.93 6.66 3.07
C SER A 112 -17.32 6.07 3.15
#